data_AF-A0A7J7GXQ2-F1
#
_entry.id   AF-A0A7J7GXQ2-F1
#
_cell.length_a   1.000
_cell.length_b   1.000
_cell.length_c   1.000
_cell.angle_alpha   90.00
_cell.angle_beta   90.00
_cell.angle_gamma   90.00
#
_symmetry.space_group_name_H-M   'P 1'
#
loop_
_entity.id
_entity.type
_entity.pdbx_description
1 polymer ?
#
loop_
_entity_poly.entity_id
_entity_poly.type
_entity_poly.pdbx_seq_one_letter_code
_entity_poly.pdbx_strand_id
1 'polypeptide(L)'
;MVASVAPFGACFSSKTMASTITRPAVASIDLVVRKGVYWRIYGANSMVRVNKDVSCLGFVDGGPHPITSVVLGGYQMEDHFLEFDLTSSKLAFSSSLLLYNSTCSLSRTS
;
A
#
# COMPACT_ATOMS: atom_id res chain seq x y z
N MET A 1 12.94 11.50 11.32
CA MET A 1 12.40 10.21 11.82
C MET A 1 11.94 10.43 13.26
N VAL A 2 11.02 9.62 13.78
CA VAL A 2 10.59 9.64 15.20
C VAL A 2 10.69 8.23 15.79
N ALA A 3 10.44 8.08 17.09
CA ALA A 3 10.40 6.76 17.72
C ALA A 3 9.37 5.85 17.02
N SER A 4 9.78 4.60 16.79
CA SER A 4 8.93 3.58 16.17
C SER A 4 7.74 3.25 17.08
N VAL A 5 6.58 3.01 16.46
CA VAL A 5 5.34 2.65 17.14
C VAL A 5 5.00 1.23 16.74
N ALA A 6 5.00 0.31 17.69
CA ALA A 6 4.67 -1.09 17.44
C ALA A 6 3.31 -1.21 16.72
N PRO A 7 3.18 -2.10 15.72
CA PRO A 7 4.17 -3.09 15.26
C PRO A 7 5.17 -2.57 14.21
N PHE A 8 5.18 -1.28 13.89
CA PHE A 8 5.95 -0.74 12.77
C PHE A 8 7.40 -0.41 13.14
N GLY A 9 8.33 -0.77 12.25
CA GLY A 9 9.77 -0.57 12.47
C GLY A 9 10.27 0.83 12.11
N ALA A 10 9.57 1.58 11.25
CA ALA A 10 10.00 2.89 10.78
C ALA A 10 8.85 3.91 10.84
N CYS A 11 9.04 4.99 11.60
CA CYS A 11 8.04 6.04 11.78
C CYS A 11 8.61 7.45 11.56
N PHE A 12 7.75 8.34 11.07
CA PHE A 12 8.10 9.69 10.65
C PHE A 12 7.07 10.68 11.20
N SER A 13 7.49 11.93 11.38
CA SER A 13 6.55 12.97 11.73
C SER A 13 5.62 13.25 10.56
N SER A 14 4.31 13.24 10.80
CA SER A 14 3.30 13.57 9.78
C SER A 14 3.24 15.07 9.49
N LYS A 15 3.85 15.92 10.33
CA LYS A 15 3.78 17.39 10.21
C LYS A 15 4.42 17.91 8.92
N THR A 16 5.39 17.18 8.38
CA THR A 16 6.13 17.55 7.16
C THR A 16 5.63 16.84 5.91
N MET A 17 4.62 15.98 6.01
CA MET A 17 4.11 15.21 4.89
C MET A 17 3.06 16.02 4.13
N ALA A 18 3.41 16.44 2.92
CA ALA A 18 2.44 17.03 1.99
C ALA A 18 1.38 15.99 1.58
N SER A 19 0.26 16.48 1.06
CA SER A 19 -0.85 15.66 0.57
C SER A 19 -0.87 15.68 -0.96
N THR A 20 -0.91 14.52 -1.60
CA THR A 20 -1.13 14.34 -3.04
C THR A 20 -2.50 13.68 -3.30
N ILE A 21 -2.80 13.31 -4.55
CA ILE A 21 -4.01 12.53 -4.85
C ILE A 21 -3.97 11.12 -4.23
N THR A 22 -2.78 10.53 -4.09
CA THR A 22 -2.53 9.20 -3.51
C THR A 22 -1.87 9.25 -2.12
N ARG A 23 -2.29 10.24 -1.31
CA ARG A 23 -1.77 10.68 0.01
C ARG A 23 -1.18 9.56 0.89
N PRO A 24 -0.16 9.83 1.73
CA PRO A 24 0.67 11.04 1.79
C PRO A 24 1.70 11.12 0.64
N ALA A 25 2.29 12.30 0.46
CA ALA A 25 3.37 12.54 -0.51
C ALA A 25 4.68 11.90 -0.03
N VAL A 26 4.88 10.64 -0.36
CA VAL A 26 6.10 9.86 -0.10
C VAL A 26 6.55 9.14 -1.37
N ALA A 27 7.76 8.59 -1.37
CA ALA A 27 8.23 7.77 -2.48
C ALA A 27 7.34 6.53 -2.67
N SER A 28 6.96 6.25 -3.91
CA SER A 28 6.23 5.02 -4.25
C SER A 28 7.15 3.80 -4.17
N ILE A 29 6.57 2.64 -3.84
CA ILE A 29 7.25 1.35 -3.83
C ILE A 29 6.71 0.52 -4.99
N ASP A 30 7.58 0.10 -5.91
CA ASP A 30 7.19 -0.73 -7.06
C ASP A 30 7.57 -2.19 -6.82
N LEU A 31 6.57 -3.06 -6.78
CA LEU A 31 6.78 -4.51 -6.82
C LEU A 31 6.82 -4.95 -8.28
N VAL A 32 8.01 -5.33 -8.75
CA VAL A 32 8.20 -5.82 -10.12
C VAL A 32 7.67 -7.26 -10.20
N VAL A 33 6.47 -7.43 -10.74
CA VAL A 33 5.84 -8.76 -10.89
C VAL A 33 6.46 -9.51 -12.07
N ARG A 34 6.69 -8.79 -13.17
CA ARG A 34 7.44 -9.25 -14.35
C ARG A 34 7.93 -8.03 -15.12
N LYS A 35 8.77 -8.23 -16.14
CA LYS A 35 9.33 -7.14 -16.94
C LYS A 35 8.20 -6.21 -17.45
N GLY A 36 8.26 -4.93 -17.08
CA GLY A 36 7.31 -3.91 -17.50
C GLY A 36 5.96 -3.93 -16.78
N VAL A 37 5.77 -4.80 -15.78
CA VAL A 37 4.52 -4.89 -15.00
C VAL A 37 4.83 -4.74 -13.52
N TYR A 38 4.29 -3.68 -12.93
CA TYR A 38 4.58 -3.27 -11.57
C TYR A 38 3.29 -3.11 -10.79
N TRP A 39 3.22 -3.68 -9.59
CA TRP A 39 2.25 -3.25 -8.60
C TRP A 39 2.86 -2.07 -7.84
N ARG A 40 2.32 -0.87 -8.08
CA ARG A 40 2.81 0.36 -7.44
C ARG A 40 2.04 0.66 -6.17
N ILE A 41 2.75 0.67 -5.04
CA ILE A 41 2.23 1.04 -3.74
C ILE A 41 2.50 2.54 -3.54
N TYR A 42 1.43 3.32 -3.43
CA TYR A 42 1.50 4.75 -3.15
C TYR A 42 1.49 5.04 -1.64
N GLY A 43 1.61 6.31 -1.27
CA GLY A 43 1.52 6.75 0.13
C GLY A 43 0.32 6.16 0.85
N ALA A 44 -0.84 6.12 0.20
CA ALA A 44 -2.10 5.69 0.81
C ALA A 44 -2.07 4.24 1.30
N ASN A 45 -1.21 3.43 0.68
CA ASN A 45 -1.08 2.00 0.92
C ASN A 45 0.26 1.64 1.60
N SER A 46 1.16 2.61 1.77
CA SER A 46 2.48 2.42 2.38
C SER A 46 2.63 3.11 3.73
N MET A 47 1.83 4.13 4.04
CA MET A 47 2.02 4.97 5.23
C MET A 47 0.79 4.95 6.15
N VAL A 48 0.90 4.26 7.27
CA VAL A 48 -0.14 4.15 8.29
C VAL A 48 -0.05 5.35 9.24
N ARG A 49 -1.12 6.15 9.33
CA ARG A 49 -1.21 7.23 10.32
C ARG A 49 -1.61 6.66 11.67
N VAL A 50 -0.65 6.49 12.58
CA VAL A 50 -0.88 5.89 13.91
C VAL A 50 -1.42 6.91 14.92
N ASN A 51 -1.12 8.20 14.72
CA ASN A 51 -1.75 9.30 15.46
C ASN A 51 -1.65 10.61 14.67
N LYS A 52 -2.03 11.74 15.28
CA LYS A 52 -2.06 13.05 14.60
C LYS A 52 -0.68 13.56 14.14
N ASP A 53 0.40 13.11 14.78
CA ASP A 53 1.76 13.63 14.58
C ASP A 53 2.72 12.60 13.97
N VAL A 54 2.31 11.33 13.89
CA VAL A 54 3.16 10.21 13.49
C VAL A 54 2.49 9.34 12.42
N SER A 55 3.23 9.12 11.33
CA SER A 55 2.92 8.14 10.29
C SER A 55 4.05 7.12 10.21
N CYS A 56 3.73 5.85 10.11
CA CYS A 56 4.68 4.75 10.04
C CYS A 56 4.62 4.04 8.69
N LEU A 57 5.76 3.50 8.27
CA LEU A 57 5.81 2.60 7.13
C LEU A 57 5.00 1.34 7.48
N GLY A 58 3.96 1.05 6.70
CA GLY A 58 3.00 -0.03 6.90
C GLY A 58 3.53 -1.43 6.55
N PHE A 59 4.81 -1.67 6.84
CA PHE A 59 5.51 -2.93 6.61
C PHE A 59 6.09 -3.40 7.94
N VAL A 60 5.95 -4.68 8.22
CA VAL A 60 6.37 -5.31 9.48
C VAL A 60 7.38 -6.41 9.18
N ASP A 61 8.32 -6.61 10.10
CA ASP A 61 9.28 -7.71 10.02
C ASP A 61 8.56 -9.04 10.28
N GLY A 62 8.67 -9.98 9.33
CA GLY A 62 8.09 -11.33 9.43
C GLY A 62 8.88 -12.29 10.31
N GLY A 63 10.03 -11.86 10.85
CA GLY A 63 10.95 -12.68 11.61
C GLY A 63 11.90 -13.49 10.72
N PRO A 64 12.75 -14.34 11.33
CA PRO A 64 13.90 -14.95 10.65
C PRO A 64 13.54 -16.06 9.66
N HIS A 65 12.36 -16.70 9.78
CA HIS A 65 11.99 -17.87 8.99
C HIS A 65 10.53 -17.80 8.50
N PRO A 66 10.18 -16.84 7.63
CA PRO A 66 8.83 -16.75 7.10
C PRO A 66 8.56 -17.84 6.05
N ILE A 67 7.37 -18.43 6.05
CA ILE A 67 6.94 -19.40 5.02
C ILE A 67 6.86 -18.71 3.64
N THR A 68 6.40 -17.46 3.64
CA THR A 68 6.28 -16.61 2.44
C THR A 68 7.11 -15.36 2.64
N SER A 69 8.04 -15.06 1.74
CA SER A 69 8.98 -13.94 1.88
C SER A 69 8.29 -12.56 1.94
N VAL A 70 7.18 -12.39 1.22
CA VAL A 70 6.39 -11.16 1.21
C VAL A 70 4.91 -11.51 1.21
N VAL A 71 4.16 -10.93 2.14
CA VAL A 71 2.70 -11.04 2.20
C VAL A 71 2.12 -9.65 1.97
N LEU A 72 1.33 -9.49 0.91
CA LEU A 72 0.56 -8.27 0.70
C LEU A 72 -0.68 -8.30 1.58
N GLY A 73 -0.73 -7.40 2.55
CA GLY A 73 -1.85 -7.26 3.48
C GLY A 73 -3.02 -6.49 2.87
N GLY A 74 -4.15 -6.48 3.57
CA GLY A 74 -5.33 -5.72 3.18
C GLY A 74 -5.04 -4.24 2.92
N TYR A 75 -4.22 -3.63 3.77
CA TYR A 75 -3.85 -2.22 3.64
C TYR A 75 -3.15 -1.88 2.31
N GLN A 76 -2.34 -2.81 1.79
CA GLN A 76 -1.69 -2.64 0.49
C GLN A 76 -2.66 -2.85 -0.69
N MET A 77 -3.75 -3.59 -0.47
CA MET A 77 -4.77 -3.90 -1.47
C MET A 77 -5.93 -2.89 -1.51
N GLU A 78 -6.07 -2.05 -0.49
CA GLU A 78 -7.09 -1.00 -0.44
C GLU A 78 -7.03 -0.10 -1.68
N ASP A 79 -8.22 0.25 -2.20
CA ASP A 79 -8.41 1.08 -3.40
C ASP A 79 -7.67 0.57 -4.65
N HIS A 80 -7.47 -0.74 -4.76
CA HIS A 80 -7.10 -1.43 -5.99
C HIS A 80 -8.22 -2.39 -6.40
N PHE A 81 -8.56 -2.42 -7.67
CA PHE A 81 -9.42 -3.48 -8.21
C PHE A 81 -8.56 -4.72 -8.48
N LEU A 82 -8.95 -5.85 -7.88
CA LEU A 82 -8.26 -7.13 -8.00
C LEU A 82 -9.20 -8.16 -8.63
N GLU A 83 -8.78 -8.76 -9.73
CA GLU A 83 -9.52 -9.81 -10.41
C GLU A 83 -8.74 -11.12 -10.32
N PHE A 84 -9.38 -12.12 -9.71
CA PHE A 84 -8.85 -13.47 -9.57
C PHE A 84 -9.52 -14.37 -10.61
N ASP A 85 -8.89 -14.53 -11.76
CA ASP A 85 -9.34 -15.47 -12.79
C ASP A 85 -8.72 -16.85 -12.53
N LEU A 86 -9.50 -17.69 -11.84
CA LEU A 86 -9.11 -19.05 -11.51
C LEU A 86 -9.07 -19.96 -12.74
N THR A 87 -9.84 -19.66 -13.79
CA THR A 87 -9.89 -20.47 -15.02
C THR A 87 -8.59 -20.33 -15.80
N SER A 88 -8.08 -19.11 -15.92
CA SER A 88 -6.81 -18.85 -16.61
C SER A 88 -5.59 -18.79 -15.69
N SER A 89 -5.77 -19.01 -14.37
CA SER A 89 -4.73 -18.92 -13.34
C SER A 89 -4.00 -17.57 -13.35
N LYS A 90 -4.77 -16.47 -13.44
CA LYS A 90 -4.25 -15.11 -13.50
C LYS A 90 -4.79 -14.23 -12.39
N LEU A 91 -3.92 -13.36 -11.93
CA LEU A 91 -4.28 -12.20 -11.12
C LEU A 91 -4.11 -10.95 -11.98
N ALA A 92 -5.18 -10.17 -12.12
CA ALA A 92 -5.11 -8.82 -12.66
C ALA A 92 -5.32 -7.81 -11.53
N PHE A 93 -4.64 -6.67 -11.63
CA PHE A 93 -4.74 -5.59 -10.67
C PHE A 93 -4.73 -4.25 -11.40
N SER A 94 -5.55 -3.32 -10.94
CA SER A 94 -5.54 -1.94 -11.44
C SER A 94 -4.39 -1.14 -10.82
N SER A 95 -4.14 0.07 -11.32
CA SER A 95 -3.50 1.11 -10.50
C SER A 95 -4.45 1.54 -9.38
N SER A 96 -3.94 2.27 -8.38
CA SER A 96 -4.78 2.83 -7.32
C SER A 96 -5.94 3.66 -7.89
N LEU A 97 -7.16 3.36 -7.46
CA LEU A 97 -8.40 4.05 -7.85
C LEU A 97 -8.38 5.54 -7.47
N LEU A 98 -7.58 5.91 -6.47
CA LEU A 98 -7.40 7.29 -6.03
C LEU A 98 -6.90 8.19 -7.17
N LEU A 99 -6.08 7.66 -8.09
CA LEU A 99 -5.61 8.40 -9.27
C LEU A 99 -6.76 8.86 -10.19
N TYR A 100 -7.89 8.17 -10.12
CA TYR A 100 -9.09 8.44 -10.91
C TYR A 100 -10.17 9.15 -10.07
N ASN A 101 -9.80 9.70 -8.91
CA ASN A 101 -10.73 10.28 -7.94
C ASN A 101 -11.87 9.31 -7.54
N SER A 102 -11.56 8.00 -7.45
CA SER A 102 -12.49 6.97 -6.99
C SER A 102 -11.88 6.16 -5.84
N THR A 103 -12.71 5.33 -5.21
CA THR A 103 -12.35 4.38 -4.15
C THR A 103 -13.13 3.10 -4.35
N CYS A 104 -12.75 2.01 -3.67
CA CYS A 104 -13.56 0.78 -3.70
C CYS A 104 -14.99 0.98 -3.16
N SER A 105 -15.19 1.94 -2.25
CA SER A 105 -16.51 2.27 -1.69
C SER A 105 -17.39 3.11 -2.64
N LEU A 106 -16.80 3.81 -3.61
CA LEU A 106 -17.53 4.66 -4.58
C LEU A 106 -17.74 3.97 -5.92
N SER A 107 -16.85 3.05 -6.29
CA SER A 107 -16.99 2.26 -7.51
C SER A 107 -18.21 1.36 -7.39
N ARG A 108 -19.25 1.64 -8.15
CA ARG A 108 -20.40 0.74 -8.28
C ARG A 108 -19.94 -0.52 -9.01
N THR A 109 -20.02 -1.67 -8.34
CA THR A 109 -19.93 -2.96 -9.01
C THR A 109 -21.13 -3.10 -9.94
N SER A 110 -20.93 -2.93 -11.23
CA SER A 110 -21.90 -3.25 -12.28
C SER A 110 -21.90 -4.75 -12.55
#